data_AF-A0A5Q2FCY9-F1
#
_entry.id   AF-A0A5Q2FCY9-F1
#
_cell.length_a   1.000
_cell.length_b   1.000
_cell.length_c   1.000
_cell.angle_alpha   90.00
_cell.angle_beta   90.00
_cell.angle_gamma   90.00
#
_symmetry.space_group_name_H-M   'P 1'
#
loop_
_entity.id
_entity.type
_entity.pdbx_description
1 polymer ?
#
loop_
_entity_poly.entity_id
_entity_poly.type
_entity_poly.pdbx_seq_one_letter_code
_entity_poly.pdbx_strand_id
1 'polypeptide(L)'
;MVAADVVITNRTASSYEAQGVIIHGYYRDVVGAVMLSDAGGTFGVGFAGPVPAGEQRKVHVGFAIPRPDAGNVTIAVDPSDGQHKAVQFHGSAIGN
;
A
#
# COMPACT_ATOMS: atom_id res chain seq x y z
N MET A 1 -15.85 1.34 0.23
CA MET A 1 -14.51 1.82 -0.16
C MET A 1 -13.57 1.43 0.94
N VAL A 2 -12.38 0.95 0.60
CA VAL A 2 -11.31 0.72 1.56
C VAL A 2 -10.38 1.92 1.52
N ALA A 3 -10.03 2.45 2.69
CA ALA A 3 -8.99 3.44 2.85
C ALA A 3 -7.97 2.92 3.87
N ALA A 4 -6.69 2.96 3.52
CA ALA A 4 -5.61 2.51 4.37
C ALA A 4 -4.40 3.43 4.25
N ASP A 5 -3.62 3.50 5.31
CA ASP A 5 -2.35 4.19 5.33
C ASP A 5 -1.23 3.16 5.24
N VAL A 6 -0.38 3.27 4.21
CA VAL A 6 0.83 2.45 4.12
C VAL A 6 2.03 3.33 4.45
N VAL A 7 2.78 2.90 5.47
CA VAL A 7 3.98 3.59 5.96
C VAL A 7 5.19 2.69 5.76
N ILE A 8 6.21 3.20 5.09
CA ILE A 8 7.50 2.55 4.94
C ILE A 8 8.52 3.32 5.77
N THR A 9 9.25 2.59 6.61
CA THR A 9 10.39 3.11 7.38
C THR A 9 11.66 2.51 6.83
N ASN A 10 12.59 3.35 6.38
CA ASN A 10 13.89 2.88 5.94
C ASN A 10 14.84 2.81 7.15
N ARG A 11 15.13 1.59 7.62
CA ARG A 11 16.05 1.33 8.74
C ARG A 11 17.48 0.99 8.31
N THR A 12 17.80 1.19 7.03
CA THR A 12 19.13 0.93 6.48
C THR A 12 20.02 2.17 6.54
N ALA A 13 21.31 2.01 6.20
CA ALA A 13 22.27 3.11 6.14
C ALA A 13 22.24 3.90 4.81
N SER A 14 21.50 3.44 3.80
CA SER A 14 21.41 4.04 2.47
C SER A 14 19.98 4.44 2.13
N SER A 15 19.76 5.22 1.06
CA SER A 15 18.41 5.47 0.55
C SER A 15 17.75 4.18 0.06
N TYR A 16 16.43 4.10 0.19
CA TYR A 16 15.60 3.02 -0.32
C TYR A 16 14.70 3.52 -1.45
N GLU A 17 14.78 2.89 -2.62
CA GLU A 17 13.99 3.24 -3.79
C GLU A 17 12.55 2.71 -3.68
N ALA A 18 11.70 3.39 -2.90
CA ALA A 18 10.32 2.98 -2.66
C ALA A 18 9.37 3.12 -3.86
N GLN A 19 9.83 3.71 -4.97
CA GLN A 19 9.06 3.80 -6.21
C GLN A 19 8.73 2.41 -6.79
N GLY A 20 9.55 1.39 -6.48
CA GLY A 20 9.31 0.01 -6.88
C GLY A 20 8.30 -0.73 -6.00
N VAL A 21 7.84 -0.15 -4.89
CA VAL A 21 6.88 -0.80 -4.01
C VAL A 21 5.51 -0.86 -4.68
N ILE A 22 4.95 -2.06 -4.74
CA ILE A 22 3.64 -2.33 -5.32
C ILE A 22 2.65 -2.57 -4.20
N ILE A 23 1.51 -1.89 -4.26
CA ILE A 23 0.42 -2.06 -3.30
C ILE A 23 -0.81 -2.59 -4.04
N HIS A 24 -1.32 -3.72 -3.57
CA HIS A 24 -2.52 -4.37 -4.12
C HIS A 24 -3.62 -4.46 -3.07
N GLY A 25 -4.87 -4.22 -3.48
CA GLY A 25 -6.06 -4.54 -2.72
C GLY A 25 -6.78 -5.71 -3.35
N TYR A 26 -7.23 -6.68 -2.55
CA TYR A 26 -7.91 -7.88 -3.02
C TYR A 26 -9.29 -8.04 -2.36
N TYR A 27 -10.24 -8.56 -3.14
CA TYR A 27 -11.48 -9.16 -2.67
C TYR A 27 -11.80 -10.38 -3.54
N ARG A 28 -12.14 -11.53 -2.95
CA ARG A 28 -12.39 -12.80 -3.69
C ARG A 28 -11.31 -13.12 -4.76
N ASP A 29 -10.04 -12.94 -4.40
CA ASP A 29 -8.88 -13.13 -5.30
C ASP A 29 -8.80 -12.19 -6.52
N VAL A 30 -9.68 -11.18 -6.60
CA VAL A 30 -9.64 -10.11 -7.60
C VAL A 30 -8.79 -8.96 -7.10
N VAL A 31 -7.81 -8.52 -7.89
CA VAL A 31 -7.05 -7.29 -7.64
C VAL A 31 -7.95 -6.09 -7.95
N GLY A 32 -8.31 -5.33 -6.92
CA GLY A 32 -9.01 -4.05 -7.04
C GLY A 32 -8.11 -2.98 -7.67
N ALA A 33 -8.72 -2.03 -8.37
CA ALA A 33 -8.01 -0.85 -8.85
C ALA A 33 -7.61 0.01 -7.65
N VAL A 34 -6.31 0.04 -7.35
CA VAL A 34 -5.74 0.81 -6.23
C VAL A 34 -5.38 2.21 -6.70
N MET A 35 -5.80 3.20 -5.93
CA MET A 35 -5.39 4.59 -6.06
C MET A 35 -4.53 4.95 -4.86
N LEU A 36 -3.33 5.48 -5.10
CA LEU A 36 -2.46 5.96 -4.03
C LEU A 36 -2.37 7.48 -4.09
N SER A 37 -2.37 8.15 -2.93
CA SER A 37 -2.02 9.55 -2.83
C SER A 37 -0.94 9.78 -1.79
N ASP A 38 0.08 10.56 -2.14
CA ASP A 38 1.11 10.98 -1.19
C ASP A 38 0.60 12.12 -0.26
N ALA A 39 1.46 12.55 0.66
CA ALA A 39 1.15 13.65 1.59
C ALA A 39 0.93 15.01 0.88
N GLY A 40 1.40 15.16 -0.36
CA GLY A 40 1.14 16.35 -1.19
C GLY A 40 -0.19 16.30 -1.94
N GLY A 41 -0.96 15.21 -1.80
CA GLY A 41 -2.20 14.98 -2.54
C GLY A 41 -1.97 14.53 -3.98
N THR A 42 -0.74 14.17 -4.35
CA THR A 42 -0.42 13.68 -5.69
C THR A 42 -0.88 12.23 -5.80
N PHE A 43 -1.70 11.95 -6.81
CA PHE A 43 -2.16 10.60 -7.09
C PHE A 43 -1.16 9.84 -7.96
N GLY A 44 -0.94 8.57 -7.63
CA GLY A 44 -0.02 7.70 -8.35
C GLY A 44 -0.27 6.23 -8.07
N VAL A 45 0.64 5.40 -8.59
CA VAL A 45 0.63 3.94 -8.42
C VAL A 45 1.66 3.45 -7.40
N GLY A 46 2.37 4.36 -6.73
CA GLY A 46 3.44 4.05 -5.77
C GLY A 46 3.91 5.28 -5.01
N PHE A 47 5.06 5.16 -4.32
CA PHE A 47 5.67 6.28 -3.60
C PHE A 47 6.34 7.26 -4.57
N ALA A 48 6.27 8.56 -4.28
CA ALA A 48 6.77 9.62 -5.16
C ALA A 48 8.31 9.66 -5.32
N GLY A 49 9.06 8.95 -4.48
CA GLY A 49 10.53 9.02 -4.48
C GLY A 49 11.17 8.11 -3.45
N PRO A 50 12.51 8.13 -3.35
CA PRO A 50 13.23 7.36 -2.36
C PRO A 50 12.91 7.77 -0.93
N VAL A 51 13.10 6.84 -0.01
CA VAL A 51 13.06 7.04 1.43
C VAL A 51 14.50 7.16 1.93
N PRO A 52 14.94 8.34 2.41
CA PRO A 52 16.29 8.49 2.97
C PRO A 52 16.55 7.55 4.15
N ALA A 53 17.82 7.34 4.49
CA ALA A 53 18.20 6.52 5.63
C ALA A 53 17.59 7.07 6.94
N GLY A 54 16.94 6.21 7.72
CA GLY A 54 16.28 6.56 8.98
C GLY A 54 14.91 7.24 8.84
N GLU A 55 14.48 7.59 7.63
CA GLU A 55 13.26 8.34 7.37
C GLU A 55 12.04 7.44 7.12
N GLN A 56 10.87 8.07 7.12
CA GLN A 56 9.60 7.43 6.78
C GLN A 56 8.90 8.11 5.60
N ARG A 57 8.17 7.31 4.82
CA ARG A 57 7.20 7.82 3.85
C ARG A 57 5.86 7.15 4.05
N LYS A 58 4.80 7.92 3.86
CA LYS A 58 3.41 7.49 3.97
C LYS A 58 2.69 7.78 2.66
N VAL A 59 1.87 6.83 2.24
CA VAL A 59 0.89 6.99 1.17
C VAL A 59 -0.49 6.57 1.69
N HIS A 60 -1.50 7.31 1.28
CA HIS A 60 -2.90 6.91 1.45
C HIS A 60 -3.28 6.01 0.29
N VAL A 61 -3.96 4.91 0.59
CA VAL A 61 -4.36 3.88 -0.36
C VAL A 61 -5.87 3.79 -0.33
N GLY A 62 -6.49 3.96 -1.49
CA GLY A 62 -7.92 3.79 -1.69
C GLY A 62 -8.20 2.71 -2.74
N PHE A 63 -9.17 1.85 -2.49
CA PHE A 63 -9.72 1.01 -3.56
C PHE A 63 -11.22 0.75 -3.38
N ALA A 64 -11.89 0.62 -4.52
CA ALA A 64 -13.31 0.32 -4.56
C ALA A 64 -13.53 -1.19 -4.36
N ILE A 65 -14.55 -1.51 -3.56
CA ILE A 65 -14.99 -2.89 -3.31
C ILE A 65 -16.51 -2.95 -3.33
N PRO A 66 -17.11 -4.04 -3.83
CA PRO A 66 -18.53 -4.30 -3.65
C PRO A 66 -18.88 -4.42 -2.17
N ARG A 67 -20.03 -3.87 -1.76
CA ARG A 67 -20.49 -3.94 -0.36
C ARG A 67 -20.55 -5.38 0.21
N PRO A 68 -20.99 -6.40 -0.54
CA PRO A 68 -21.01 -7.79 -0.05
C PRO A 68 -19.62 -8.32 0.33
N ASP A 69 -18.55 -7.71 -0.18
CA ASP A 69 -17.17 -8.16 -0.02
C ASP A 69 -16.39 -7.37 1.03
N ALA A 70 -17.01 -6.36 1.63
CA ALA A 70 -16.36 -5.53 2.66
C ALA A 70 -15.90 -6.32 3.89
N GLY A 71 -16.46 -7.50 4.16
CA GLY A 71 -16.01 -8.35 5.28
C GLY A 71 -14.75 -9.17 5.01
N ASN A 72 -14.29 -9.28 3.75
CA ASN A 72 -13.16 -10.12 3.36
C ASN A 72 -12.28 -9.36 2.35
N VAL A 73 -11.36 -8.58 2.90
CA VAL A 73 -10.46 -7.71 2.15
C VAL A 73 -9.02 -8.02 2.51
N THR A 74 -8.13 -8.01 1.53
CA THR A 74 -6.69 -8.13 1.76
C THR A 74 -5.95 -6.95 1.13
N ILE A 75 -5.00 -6.36 1.86
CA ILE A 75 -4.03 -5.41 1.32
C ILE A 75 -2.68 -6.10 1.31
N ALA A 76 -2.03 -6.17 0.15
CA ALA A 76 -0.66 -6.65 0.03
C ALA A 76 0.28 -5.49 -0.29
N VAL A 77 1.42 -5.44 0.39
CA VAL A 77 2.51 -4.51 0.14
C VAL A 77 3.74 -5.31 -0.26
N ASP A 78 4.15 -5.19 -1.52
CA ASP A 78 5.28 -5.90 -2.10
C ASP A 78 6.43 -4.91 -2.36
N PRO A 79 7.60 -5.08 -1.73
CA PRO A 79 8.76 -4.23 -1.99
C PRO A 79 9.36 -4.42 -3.39
N SER A 80 8.98 -5.48 -4.13
CA SER A 80 9.44 -5.83 -5.47
C SER A 80 10.97 -5.85 -5.64
N ASP A 81 11.70 -6.19 -4.57
CA ASP A 81 13.16 -6.17 -4.52
C ASP A 81 13.81 -7.54 -4.76
N GLY A 82 13.00 -8.59 -4.93
CA GLY A 82 13.43 -9.97 -5.14
C GLY A 82 14.04 -10.65 -3.90
N GLN A 83 14.10 -9.96 -2.76
CA GLN A 83 14.65 -10.48 -1.50
C GLN A 83 13.57 -10.71 -0.46
N HIS A 84 12.61 -9.79 -0.37
CA HIS A 84 11.57 -9.81 0.63
C HIS A 84 10.23 -10.24 0.03
N LYS A 85 9.45 -10.98 0.83
CA LYS A 85 8.09 -11.36 0.44
C LYS A 85 7.13 -10.21 0.70
N ALA A 86 6.06 -10.16 -0.09
CA ALA A 86 4.95 -9.25 0.17
C ALA A 86 4.35 -9.47 1.57
N VAL A 87 4.06 -8.36 2.26
CA VAL A 87 3.34 -8.36 3.53
C VAL A 87 1.86 -8.24 3.24
N GLN A 88 1.04 -9.09 3.86
CA GLN A 88 -0.41 -9.11 3.64
C GLN A 88 -1.17 -8.81 4.93
N PHE A 89 -2.14 -7.91 4.82
CA PHE A 89 -3.07 -7.55 5.88
C PHE A 89 -4.47 -7.97 5.46
N HIS A 90 -5.05 -8.89 6.20
CA HIS A 90 -6.39 -9.41 5.93
C HIS A 90 -7.38 -8.89 6.99
N GLY A 91 -8.54 -8.42 6.55
CA GLY A 91 -9.56 -7.94 7.48
C GLY A 91 -10.83 -7.41 6.81
N SER A 92 -11.66 -6.85 7.67
CA SER A 92 -12.92 -6.21 7.27
C SER A 92 -12.68 -4.73 6.99
N ALA A 93 -13.16 -4.26 5.84
CA ALA A 93 -13.24 -2.84 5.49
C ALA A 93 -14.52 -2.18 6.01
N ILE A 94 -15.26 -2.85 6.88
CA ILE A 94 -16.47 -2.31 7.50
C ILE A 94 -16.02 -1.42 8.67
N GLY A 95 -15.99 -0.11 8.47
CA GLY A 95 -15.88 0.87 9.54
C GLY A 95 -17.21 1.04 10.27
N ASN A 96 -17.15 1.34 11.57
CA ASN A 96 -18.29 1.81 12.36
C ASN A 96 -18.81 3.16 11.86
#